data_AF-A0A1A8E6X7-F1
#
_entry.id   AF-A0A1A8E6X7-F1
#
_cell.length_a   1.000
_cell.length_b   1.000
_cell.length_c   1.000
_cell.angle_alpha   90.00
_cell.angle_beta   90.00
_cell.angle_gamma   90.00
#
_symmetry.space_group_name_H-M   'P 1'
#
loop_
_entity.id
_entity.type
_entity.pdbx_description
1 polymer ?
#
loop_
_entity_poly.entity_id
_entity_poly.type
_entity_poly.pdbx_seq_one_letter_code
_entity_poly.pdbx_strand_id
1 'polypeptide(L)'
;LGLQMVCDPLLKEKSFGIAEGGRVEDVKEMAKAAGESFPDFTPPEGESQEQVKERVKMFLEKMLQQIGAEHWVTKSQTVDSLSVSPPSSPVEGRADDGVKDIPLHALVVTHGAYMCVAVRYFVKEL
;
A
#
# COMPACT_ATOMS: atom_id res chain seq x y z
N LEU A 1 19.28 9.88 17.01
CA LEU A 1 17.91 10.14 16.52
C LEU A 1 17.42 8.86 15.88
N GLY A 2 16.37 8.25 16.43
CA GLY A 2 15.80 7.00 15.90
C GLY A 2 14.76 7.27 14.83
N LEU A 3 14.38 6.24 14.07
CA LEU A 3 13.26 6.30 13.13
C LEU A 3 11.97 6.63 13.89
N GLN A 4 11.29 7.71 13.50
CA GLN A 4 10.01 8.09 14.08
C GLN A 4 8.88 7.35 13.36
N MET A 5 8.02 6.69 14.13
CA MET A 5 6.79 6.10 13.60
C MET A 5 5.75 7.20 13.37
N VAL A 6 5.15 7.22 12.18
CA VAL A 6 4.05 8.11 11.82
C VAL A 6 2.79 7.26 11.61
N CYS A 7 1.74 7.53 12.37
CA CYS A 7 0.45 6.87 12.20
C CYS A 7 -0.37 7.62 11.14
N ASP A 8 -0.75 6.94 10.06
CA ASP A 8 -1.58 7.50 9.00
C ASP A 8 -2.94 6.77 8.93
N PRO A 9 -4.07 7.46 9.13
CA PRO A 9 -5.40 6.82 9.05
C PRO A 9 -5.73 6.25 7.67
N LEU A 10 -5.03 6.68 6.60
CA LEU A 10 -5.23 6.12 5.26
C LEU A 10 -4.75 4.67 5.15
N LEU A 11 -3.89 4.21 6.07
CA LEU A 11 -3.35 2.85 6.12
C LEU A 11 -4.23 1.85 6.87
N LYS A 12 -5.40 2.27 7.38
CA LYS A 12 -6.33 1.36 8.05
C LYS A 12 -6.82 0.25 7.09
N GLU A 13 -7.21 -0.88 7.67
CA GLU A 13 -7.83 -1.98 6.93
C GLU A 13 -9.10 -1.53 6.17
N LYS A 14 -9.46 -2.27 5.12
CA LYS A 14 -10.78 -2.14 4.46
C LYS A 14 -11.89 -2.29 5.50
N SER A 15 -12.78 -1.31 5.60
CA SER A 15 -14.00 -1.45 6.41
C SER A 15 -14.88 -2.57 5.86
N PHE A 16 -15.34 -3.46 6.74
CA PHE A 16 -16.36 -4.45 6.40
C PHE A 16 -17.75 -4.04 6.90
N GLY A 17 -17.90 -2.82 7.44
CA GLY A 17 -19.18 -2.26 7.86
C GLY A 17 -19.89 -3.16 8.86
N ILE A 18 -21.15 -3.49 8.57
CA ILE A 18 -21.97 -4.32 9.47
C ILE A 18 -21.43 -5.75 9.67
N ALA A 19 -20.49 -6.20 8.83
CA ALA A 19 -19.88 -7.52 8.94
C ALA A 19 -18.67 -7.58 9.87
N GLU A 20 -18.20 -6.44 10.40
CA GLU A 20 -17.06 -6.41 11.31
C GLU A 20 -17.35 -7.16 12.62
N GLY A 21 -16.36 -7.91 13.09
CA GLY A 21 -16.50 -8.79 14.26
C GLY A 21 -17.30 -10.07 14.01
N GLY A 22 -17.89 -10.25 12.82
CA GLY A 22 -18.59 -11.45 12.41
C GLY A 22 -17.68 -12.54 11.81
N ARG A 23 -18.30 -13.64 11.35
CA ARG A 23 -17.57 -14.72 10.67
C ARG A 23 -17.36 -14.40 9.20
N VAL A 24 -16.24 -14.87 8.66
CA VAL A 24 -15.94 -14.75 7.22
C VAL A 24 -16.97 -15.52 6.37
N GLU A 25 -17.52 -16.63 6.90
CA GLU A 25 -18.59 -17.39 6.22
C GLU A 25 -19.84 -16.54 6.00
N ASP A 26 -20.24 -15.73 7.00
CA ASP A 26 -21.43 -14.89 6.91
C ASP A 26 -21.27 -13.85 5.78
N VAL A 27 -20.08 -13.28 5.61
CA VAL A 27 -19.77 -12.35 4.51
C VAL A 27 -19.84 -13.03 3.14
N LYS A 28 -19.39 -14.27 3.05
CA LYS A 28 -19.49 -15.05 1.80
C LYS A 28 -20.94 -15.37 1.46
N GLU A 29 -21.76 -15.65 2.46
CA GLU A 29 -23.19 -15.86 2.29
C GLU A 29 -23.91 -14.56 1.86
N MET A 30 -23.56 -13.42 2.46
CA MET A 30 -24.06 -12.11 2.03
C MET A 30 -23.71 -11.82 0.57
N ALA A 31 -22.44 -12.04 0.18
CA ALA A 31 -22.01 -11.88 -1.21
C ALA A 31 -22.82 -12.75 -2.16
N LYS A 32 -22.99 -14.04 -1.82
CA LYS A 32 -23.79 -14.99 -2.61
C LYS A 32 -25.25 -14.55 -2.72
N ALA A 33 -25.85 -14.06 -1.64
CA ALA A 33 -27.22 -13.56 -1.62
C ALA A 33 -27.39 -12.30 -2.49
N ALA A 34 -26.34 -11.47 -2.60
CA ALA A 34 -26.29 -10.31 -3.49
C ALA A 34 -25.97 -10.66 -4.95
N GLY A 35 -25.66 -11.93 -5.27
CA GLY A 35 -25.22 -12.34 -6.61
C GLY A 35 -23.79 -11.89 -6.94
N GLU A 36 -23.01 -11.50 -5.94
CA GLU A 36 -21.62 -11.08 -6.05
C GLU A 36 -20.66 -12.15 -5.54
N SER A 37 -19.37 -11.97 -5.83
CA SER A 37 -18.31 -12.86 -5.34
C SER A 37 -17.45 -12.17 -4.28
N PHE A 38 -16.99 -12.95 -3.31
CA PHE A 38 -15.95 -12.50 -2.38
C PHE A 38 -14.57 -12.64 -3.06
N PRO A 39 -13.64 -11.66 -2.95
CA PRO A 39 -13.62 -10.52 -2.03
C PRO A 39 -14.10 -9.17 -2.61
N ASP A 40 -14.71 -9.18 -3.80
CA ASP A 40 -15.14 -7.95 -4.50
C ASP A 40 -16.42 -7.37 -3.90
N PHE A 41 -17.25 -8.22 -3.29
CA PHE A 41 -18.43 -7.81 -2.53
C PHE A 41 -18.10 -6.76 -1.45
N THR A 42 -18.99 -5.76 -1.37
CA THR A 42 -18.95 -4.71 -0.34
C THR A 42 -20.15 -4.87 0.59
N PRO A 43 -19.93 -5.32 1.85
CA PRO A 43 -21.01 -5.37 2.83
C PRO A 43 -21.62 -3.98 3.06
N PRO A 44 -22.87 -3.89 3.51
CA PRO A 44 -23.47 -2.62 3.90
C PRO A 44 -22.58 -1.85 4.89
N GLU A 45 -22.45 -0.54 4.69
CA GLU A 45 -21.59 0.37 5.47
C GLU A 45 -20.07 0.06 5.38
N GLY A 46 -19.68 -0.94 4.58
CA GLY A 46 -18.30 -1.27 4.27
C GLY A 46 -17.67 -0.34 3.23
N GLU A 47 -16.36 -0.48 3.06
CA GLU A 47 -15.62 0.20 2.00
C GLU A 47 -15.55 -0.68 0.74
N SER A 48 -15.80 -0.08 -0.43
CA SER A 48 -15.56 -0.73 -1.71
C SER A 48 -14.07 -0.79 -2.04
N GLN A 49 -13.68 -1.67 -2.97
CA GLN A 49 -12.29 -1.74 -3.42
C GLN A 49 -11.79 -0.43 -4.04
N GLU A 50 -12.67 0.28 -4.75
CA GLU A 50 -12.34 1.58 -5.35
C GLU A 50 -12.10 2.65 -4.28
N GLN A 51 -12.87 2.64 -3.18
CA GLN A 51 -12.61 3.55 -2.05
C GLN A 51 -11.28 3.24 -1.36
N VAL A 52 -10.95 1.96 -1.18
CA VAL A 52 -9.64 1.56 -0.63
C VAL A 52 -8.51 1.98 -1.58
N LYS A 53 -8.67 1.79 -2.89
CA LYS A 53 -7.69 2.21 -3.90
C LYS A 53 -7.45 3.73 -3.86
N GLU A 54 -8.49 4.53 -3.69
CA GLU A 54 -8.35 5.97 -3.54
C GLU A 54 -7.51 6.32 -2.30
N ARG A 55 -7.73 5.63 -1.17
CA ARG A 55 -6.87 5.80 0.02
C ARG A 55 -5.42 5.42 -0.24
N VAL A 56 -5.17 4.36 -1.02
CA VAL A 56 -3.81 3.97 -1.44
C VAL A 56 -3.14 5.09 -2.22
N LYS A 57 -3.85 5.68 -3.21
CA LYS A 57 -3.33 6.79 -4.01
C LYS A 57 -3.00 8.00 -3.15
N MET A 58 -3.94 8.43 -2.31
CA MET A 58 -3.75 9.56 -1.41
C MET A 58 -2.55 9.35 -0.48
N PHE A 59 -2.39 8.15 0.07
CA PHE A 59 -1.27 7.82 0.94
C PHE A 59 0.06 7.83 0.16
N LEU A 60 0.10 7.22 -1.02
CA LEU A 60 1.31 7.19 -1.86
C LEU A 60 1.75 8.60 -2.24
N GLU A 61 0.81 9.44 -2.68
CA GLU A 61 1.10 10.84 -3.02
C GLU A 61 1.66 11.60 -1.81
N LYS A 62 1.00 11.50 -0.66
CA LYS A 62 1.44 12.13 0.58
C LYS A 62 2.85 11.68 0.99
N MET A 63 3.12 10.37 0.94
CA MET A 63 4.42 9.80 1.28
C MET A 63 5.52 10.31 0.34
N LEU A 64 5.28 10.30 -0.98
CA LEU A 64 6.24 10.76 -1.98
C LEU A 64 6.52 12.26 -1.83
N GLN A 65 5.48 13.07 -1.57
CA GLN A 65 5.64 14.50 -1.28
C GLN A 65 6.48 14.73 -0.02
N GLN A 66 6.27 13.96 1.05
CA GLN A 66 7.05 14.07 2.28
C GLN A 66 8.52 13.68 2.05
N ILE A 67 8.77 12.55 1.38
CA ILE A 67 10.13 12.12 1.01
C ILE A 67 10.82 13.20 0.16
N GLY A 68 10.11 13.77 -0.82
CA GLY A 68 10.61 14.86 -1.65
C GLY A 68 10.98 16.09 -0.82
N ALA A 69 10.08 16.55 0.05
CA ALA A 69 10.32 17.72 0.89
C ALA A 69 11.52 17.54 1.83
N GLU A 70 11.69 16.36 2.42
CA GLU A 70 12.75 16.06 3.40
C GLU A 70 14.11 15.82 2.74
N HIS A 71 14.16 15.23 1.54
CA HIS A 71 15.40 14.75 0.93
C HIS A 71 15.82 15.44 -0.38
N TRP A 72 14.92 16.16 -1.05
CA TRP A 72 15.24 16.84 -2.32
C TRP A 72 16.06 18.12 -2.11
N VAL A 73 15.82 18.85 -1.01
CA VAL A 73 16.53 20.11 -0.71
C VAL A 73 18.01 19.88 -0.37
N THR A 74 18.37 18.69 0.13
CA THR A 74 19.77 18.36 0.49
C THR A 74 20.64 18.00 -0.71
N LYS A 75 20.06 17.74 -1.90
CA LYS A 75 20.75 17.25 -3.10
C LYS A 75 20.83 18.25 -4.27
N SER A 76 20.68 19.56 -4.01
CA SER A 76 20.91 20.59 -5.05
C SER A 76 22.38 20.73 -5.50
N GLN A 77 23.30 19.91 -5.00
CA GLN A 77 24.62 19.71 -5.56
C GLN A 77 24.75 18.23 -5.92
N THR A 78 25.10 17.92 -7.18
CA THR A 78 25.23 16.58 -7.78
C THR A 78 23.94 15.77 -7.97
N VAL A 79 23.05 16.25 -8.84
CA VAL A 79 22.19 15.35 -9.63
C VAL A 79 22.97 14.85 -10.84
N ASP A 80 23.89 13.92 -10.60
CA ASP A 80 24.27 13.02 -11.69
C ASP A 80 23.04 12.14 -11.95
N SER A 81 22.49 12.23 -13.16
CA SER A 81 21.30 11.51 -13.58
C SER A 81 21.51 10.02 -13.38
N LEU A 82 21.07 9.50 -12.22
CA LEU A 82 21.10 8.07 -11.91
C LEU A 82 20.20 7.36 -12.92
N SER A 83 20.80 6.91 -14.01
CA SER A 83 20.26 5.89 -14.86
C SER A 83 20.26 4.59 -14.04
N VAL A 84 19.23 4.41 -13.23
CA VAL A 84 19.02 3.17 -12.48
C VAL A 84 18.69 2.11 -13.52
N SER A 85 19.72 1.37 -13.94
CA SER A 85 19.51 0.10 -14.63
C SER A 85 18.72 -0.81 -13.67
N PRO A 86 17.71 -1.56 -14.14
CA PRO A 86 16.95 -2.43 -13.26
C PRO A 86 17.92 -3.35 -12.52
N PRO A 87 17.83 -3.46 -11.18
CA PRO A 87 18.76 -4.27 -10.42
C PRO A 87 18.70 -5.71 -10.93
N SER A 88 19.79 -6.16 -11.54
CA SER A 88 19.98 -7.53 -12.00
C SER A 88 20.45 -8.46 -10.88
N SER A 89 20.42 -7.98 -9.63
CA SER A 89 20.81 -8.78 -8.48
C SER A 89 19.84 -9.96 -8.35
N PRO A 90 20.34 -11.21 -8.34
CA PRO A 90 19.49 -12.36 -8.07
C PRO A 90 18.78 -12.16 -6.73
N VAL A 91 17.47 -12.43 -6.70
CA VAL A 91 16.67 -12.48 -5.48
C VAL A 91 17.17 -13.69 -4.70
N GLU A 92 18.06 -13.48 -3.74
CA GLU A 92 18.66 -14.53 -2.91
C GLU A 92 17.75 -14.95 -1.75
N GLY A 93 16.57 -14.33 -1.61
CA GLY A 93 15.66 -14.50 -0.48
C GLY A 93 16.15 -13.78 0.78
N ARG A 94 16.98 -12.74 0.62
CA ARG A 94 17.50 -11.93 1.73
C ARG A 94 16.62 -10.71 1.98
N ALA A 95 16.69 -10.19 3.20
CA ALA A 95 15.91 -9.02 3.61
C ALA A 95 16.30 -7.73 2.85
N ASP A 96 17.50 -7.69 2.26
CA ASP A 96 18.04 -6.56 1.49
C ASP A 96 17.95 -6.74 -0.03
N ASP A 97 17.22 -7.73 -0.52
CA ASP A 97 17.03 -7.96 -1.95
C ASP A 97 16.38 -6.75 -2.64
N GLY A 98 17.00 -6.27 -3.72
CA GLY A 98 16.53 -5.12 -4.50
C GLY A 98 16.77 -3.75 -3.85
N VAL A 99 17.37 -3.69 -2.65
CA VAL A 99 17.50 -2.44 -1.88
C VAL A 99 18.93 -2.09 -1.43
N LYS A 100 19.91 -2.96 -1.63
CA LYS A 100 21.31 -2.77 -1.15
C LYS A 100 21.93 -1.40 -1.45
N ASP A 101 21.70 -0.87 -2.65
CA ASP A 101 22.30 0.38 -3.12
C ASP A 101 21.32 1.57 -3.10
N ILE A 102 20.16 1.39 -2.47
CA ILE A 102 19.16 2.44 -2.32
C ILE A 102 19.39 3.09 -0.94
N PRO A 103 19.69 4.39 -0.86
CA PRO A 103 19.99 5.04 0.43
C PRO A 103 18.74 5.43 1.21
N LEU A 104 17.56 5.36 0.60
CA LEU A 104 16.30 5.85 1.15
C LEU A 104 15.22 4.76 1.09
N HIS A 105 14.73 4.37 2.27
CA HIS A 105 13.69 3.35 2.43
C HIS A 105 12.57 3.85 3.31
N ALA A 106 11.34 3.53 2.92
CA ALA A 106 10.16 3.69 3.75
C ALA A 106 9.69 2.32 4.25
N LEU A 107 9.39 2.21 5.54
CA LEU A 107 8.71 1.05 6.11
C LEU A 107 7.23 1.39 6.27
N VAL A 108 6.36 0.64 5.60
CA VAL A 108 4.90 0.78 5.70
C VAL A 108 4.32 -0.46 6.36
N VAL A 109 3.59 -0.27 7.46
CA VAL A 109 2.88 -1.34 8.17
C VAL A 109 1.38 -1.09 8.02
N THR A 110 0.64 -2.10 7.54
CA THR A 110 -0.80 -2.00 7.23
C THR A 110 -1.44 -3.39 7.33
N HIS A 111 -2.55 -3.62 6.63
CA HIS A 111 -3.40 -4.78 6.73
C HIS A 111 -3.58 -5.52 5.39
N GLY A 112 -4.18 -6.72 5.45
CA GLY A 112 -4.17 -7.66 4.34
C GLY A 112 -5.04 -7.23 3.17
N ALA A 113 -6.30 -6.83 3.42
CA ALA A 113 -7.20 -6.44 2.32
C ALA A 113 -6.74 -5.13 1.66
N TYR A 114 -6.27 -4.17 2.46
CA TYR A 114 -5.60 -2.97 1.97
C TYR A 114 -4.41 -3.29 1.05
N MET A 115 -3.49 -4.14 1.51
CA MET A 115 -2.29 -4.50 0.72
C MET A 115 -2.65 -5.23 -0.57
N CYS A 116 -3.67 -6.11 -0.56
CA CYS A 116 -4.15 -6.75 -1.79
C CYS A 116 -4.64 -5.74 -2.83
N VAL A 117 -5.34 -4.68 -2.40
CA VAL A 117 -5.78 -3.59 -3.29
C VAL A 117 -4.57 -2.78 -3.78
N ALA A 118 -3.63 -2.43 -2.89
CA ALA A 118 -2.44 -1.66 -3.23
C ALA A 118 -1.56 -2.37 -4.27
N VAL A 119 -1.22 -3.64 -4.05
CA VAL A 119 -0.41 -4.42 -5.00
C VAL A 119 -1.13 -4.57 -6.35
N ARG A 120 -2.45 -4.80 -6.34
CA ARG A 120 -3.23 -4.88 -7.58
C ARG A 120 -3.17 -3.57 -8.35
N TYR A 121 -3.34 -2.43 -7.67
CA TYR A 121 -3.22 -1.11 -8.26
C TYR A 121 -1.83 -0.89 -8.87
N PHE A 122 -0.76 -1.20 -8.13
CA PHE A 122 0.63 -1.03 -8.59
C PHE A 122 0.99 -1.87 -9.80
N VAL A 123 0.43 -3.07 -9.93
CA VAL A 123 0.78 -3.99 -11.02
C VAL A 123 -0.10 -3.81 -12.26
N LYS A 124 -1.35 -3.34 -12.09
CA LYS A 124 -2.34 -3.31 -13.17
C LYS A 124 -2.68 -1.92 -13.70
N GLU A 125 -2.51 -0.88 -12.90
CA GLU A 125 -2.99 0.48 -13.21
C GLU A 125 -1.90 1.57 -13.21
N LEU A 126 -0.76 1.32 -12.55
CA LEU A 126 0.44 2.18 -12.62
C LEU A 126 1.44 1.63 -13.66
#